data_AF-A0A6B3EUB2-F1
#
_entry.id   AF-A0A6B3EUB2-F1
#
_cell.length_a   1.000
_cell.length_b   1.000
_cell.length_c   1.000
_cell.angle_alpha   90.00
_cell.angle_beta   90.00
_cell.angle_gamma   90.00
#
_symmetry.space_group_name_H-M   'P 1'
#
loop_
_entity.id
_entity.type
_entity.pdbx_description
1 polymer ?
#
loop_
_entity_poly.entity_id
_entity_poly.type
_entity_poly.pdbx_seq_one_letter_code
_entity_poly.pdbx_strand_id
1 'polypeptide(L)'
;APSEPPTGMALGSAAVRLSPEGEAEVVWGRRVDPARVEVLSVPLPSSGRRWGEVVLHDGVPHGERITPEGQSFPVFDEIELWAPSPVPTWVVLLDAATEDDRDALEKLASDAGYAAEDWTSSVRLLCRSCSESRMESDAGDGERADPHDHSEPG
;
A
#
# COMPACT_ATOMS: atom_id res chain seq x y z
N ALA A 1 -24.34 25.21 -14.74
CA ALA A 1 -23.80 23.91 -15.20
C ALA A 1 -22.79 23.47 -14.14
N PRO A 2 -22.81 22.23 -13.65
CA PRO A 2 -21.71 21.77 -12.81
C PRO A 2 -20.46 21.72 -13.69
N SER A 3 -19.42 22.44 -13.28
CA SER A 3 -18.10 22.38 -13.91
C SER A 3 -17.59 20.95 -13.80
N GLU A 4 -17.25 20.36 -14.94
CA GLU A 4 -16.46 19.14 -15.00
C GLU A 4 -15.22 19.31 -14.10
N PRO A 5 -14.92 18.36 -13.20
CA PRO A 5 -13.74 18.49 -12.34
C PRO A 5 -12.49 18.60 -13.23
N PRO A 6 -11.46 19.35 -12.83
CA PRO A 6 -10.22 19.44 -13.58
C PRO A 6 -9.61 18.04 -13.67
N THR A 7 -9.82 17.39 -14.80
CA THR A 7 -9.36 16.02 -15.07
C THR A 7 -7.98 16.14 -15.69
N GLY A 8 -6.95 15.59 -15.04
CA GLY A 8 -5.63 15.41 -15.69
C GLY A 8 -4.40 15.99 -15.00
N MET A 9 -4.44 16.33 -13.70
CA MET A 9 -3.18 16.56 -12.98
C MET A 9 -2.47 15.23 -12.73
N ALA A 10 -1.20 15.11 -13.15
CA ALA A 10 -0.33 14.02 -12.76
C ALA A 10 0.13 14.25 -11.31
N LEU A 11 -0.74 13.92 -10.35
CA LEU A 11 -0.54 14.16 -8.92
C LEU A 11 0.45 13.17 -8.27
N GLY A 12 0.87 12.16 -9.03
CA GLY A 12 1.85 11.15 -8.61
C GLY A 12 1.29 10.09 -7.68
N SER A 13 2.20 9.26 -7.18
CA SER A 13 1.91 8.21 -6.21
C SER A 13 1.70 8.78 -4.81
N ALA A 14 0.95 8.06 -3.99
CA ALA A 14 0.74 8.37 -2.57
C ALA A 14 0.80 7.10 -1.73
N ALA A 15 1.23 7.24 -0.48
CA ALA A 15 1.04 6.22 0.54
C ALA A 15 -0.22 6.54 1.35
N VAL A 16 -1.06 5.54 1.59
CA VAL A 16 -2.29 5.67 2.38
C VAL A 16 -2.38 4.52 3.39
N ARG A 17 -2.77 4.82 4.62
CA ARG A 17 -3.02 3.83 5.67
C ARG A 17 -4.49 3.44 5.65
N LEU A 18 -4.75 2.18 5.31
CA LEU A 18 -6.07 1.57 5.31
C LEU A 18 -6.40 1.08 6.72
N SER A 19 -7.68 1.15 7.12
CA SER A 19 -8.15 0.72 8.44
C SER A 19 -7.29 1.23 9.62
N PRO A 20 -7.06 2.57 9.76
CA PRO A 20 -6.17 3.15 10.78
C PRO A 20 -6.54 2.77 12.21
N GLU A 21 -7.83 2.58 12.49
CA GLU A 21 -8.34 2.18 13.81
C GLU A 21 -8.37 0.65 14.02
N GLY A 22 -8.05 -0.13 12.98
CA GLY A 22 -8.01 -1.60 13.01
C GLY A 22 -6.58 -2.12 12.86
N GLU A 23 -6.38 -3.07 11.95
CA GLU A 23 -5.07 -3.72 11.70
C GLU A 23 -4.07 -2.85 10.92
N ALA A 24 -4.46 -1.64 10.50
CA ALA A 24 -3.64 -0.61 9.87
C ALA A 24 -2.61 -1.10 8.82
N GLU A 25 -2.91 -0.90 7.55
CA GLU A 25 -2.02 -1.29 6.46
C GLU A 25 -1.63 -0.08 5.60
N VAL A 26 -0.34 0.20 5.43
CA VAL A 26 0.14 1.27 4.56
C VAL A 26 0.38 0.73 3.15
N VAL A 27 -0.42 1.19 2.19
CA VAL A 27 -0.37 0.75 0.79
C VAL A 27 0.03 1.88 -0.15
N TRP A 28 0.43 1.52 -1.37
CA TRP A 28 0.63 2.47 -2.44
C TRP A 28 -0.64 2.70 -3.25
N GLY A 29 -0.81 3.93 -3.71
CA GLY A 29 -1.90 4.30 -4.60
C GLY A 29 -1.53 5.45 -5.52
N ARG A 30 -2.47 5.80 -6.39
CA ARG A 30 -2.41 6.96 -7.29
C ARG A 30 -3.37 8.03 -6.80
N ARG A 31 -2.90 9.27 -6.67
CA ARG A 31 -3.81 10.39 -6.38
C ARG A 31 -4.72 10.66 -7.56
N VAL A 32 -6.03 10.59 -7.31
CA VAL A 32 -7.07 11.03 -8.24
C VAL A 32 -7.23 12.55 -8.14
N ASP A 33 -7.22 13.05 -6.91
CA ASP A 33 -7.20 14.48 -6.57
C ASP A 33 -6.54 14.66 -5.18
N PRO A 34 -6.54 15.87 -4.57
CA PRO A 34 -5.89 16.08 -3.27
C PRO A 34 -6.42 15.26 -2.09
N ALA A 35 -7.64 14.70 -2.16
CA ALA A 35 -8.27 13.99 -1.06
C ALA A 35 -8.60 12.52 -1.38
N ARG A 36 -8.49 12.11 -2.65
CA ARG A 36 -8.85 10.77 -3.11
C ARG A 36 -7.65 10.04 -3.69
N VAL A 37 -7.45 8.80 -3.24
CA VAL A 37 -6.40 7.90 -3.72
C VAL A 37 -7.03 6.61 -4.22
N GLU A 38 -6.65 6.19 -5.42
CA GLU A 38 -6.94 4.86 -5.96
C GLU A 38 -5.85 3.89 -5.50
N VAL A 39 -6.24 2.82 -4.83
CA VAL A 39 -5.35 1.80 -4.26
C VAL A 39 -4.72 0.97 -5.39
N LEU A 40 -3.39 0.93 -5.44
CA LEU A 40 -2.63 0.20 -6.46
C LEU A 40 -1.90 -1.03 -5.93
N SER A 41 -1.65 -1.14 -4.63
CA SER A 41 -1.25 -2.40 -3.99
C SER A 41 -2.44 -3.38 -3.93
N VAL A 42 -2.15 -4.66 -3.68
CA VAL A 42 -3.16 -5.65 -3.29
C VAL A 42 -3.16 -5.75 -1.76
N PRO A 43 -4.12 -5.13 -1.05
CA PRO A 43 -4.10 -5.08 0.40
C PRO A 43 -4.28 -6.47 1.03
N LEU A 44 -3.77 -6.62 2.24
CA LEU A 44 -4.05 -7.78 3.08
C LEU A 44 -5.56 -7.88 3.38
N PRO A 45 -6.13 -9.09 3.51
CA PRO A 45 -7.56 -9.26 3.77
C PRO A 45 -8.03 -8.57 5.06
N SER A 46 -7.15 -8.40 6.04
CA SER A 46 -7.42 -7.75 7.32
C SER A 46 -7.74 -6.26 7.18
N SER A 47 -7.28 -5.58 6.13
CA SER A 47 -7.63 -4.17 5.87
C SER A 47 -9.10 -3.99 5.47
N GLY A 48 -9.75 -5.05 4.96
CA GLY A 48 -11.10 -4.97 4.40
C GLY A 48 -11.19 -4.17 3.10
N ARG A 49 -10.05 -3.86 2.47
CA ARG A 49 -9.94 -3.07 1.24
C ARG A 49 -9.44 -3.91 0.06
N ARG A 50 -9.54 -3.36 -1.15
CA ARG A 50 -9.17 -4.04 -2.40
C ARG A 50 -8.37 -3.15 -3.33
N TRP A 51 -7.60 -3.79 -4.19
CA TRP A 51 -7.00 -3.15 -5.34
C TRP A 51 -8.05 -2.46 -6.22
N GLY A 52 -7.74 -1.24 -6.69
CA GLY A 52 -8.60 -0.42 -7.53
C GLY A 52 -9.74 0.29 -6.79
N GLU A 53 -9.84 0.13 -5.46
CA GLU A 53 -10.75 0.96 -4.66
C GLU A 53 -10.25 2.39 -4.59
N VAL A 54 -11.18 3.35 -4.54
CA VAL A 54 -10.87 4.75 -4.26
C VAL A 54 -11.23 5.04 -2.82
N VAL A 55 -10.26 5.50 -2.04
CA VAL A 55 -10.44 5.89 -0.64
C VAL A 55 -10.36 7.40 -0.50
N LEU A 56 -11.14 7.95 0.43
CA LEU A 56 -11.00 9.31 0.92
C LEU A 56 -9.96 9.31 2.05
N HIS A 57 -9.05 10.27 2.06
CA HIS A 57 -8.04 10.40 3.11
C HIS A 57 -8.01 11.81 3.71
N ASP A 58 -7.46 11.94 4.92
CA ASP A 58 -7.22 13.26 5.53
C ASP A 58 -6.07 13.99 4.81
N GLY A 59 -6.09 15.32 4.80
CA GLY A 59 -5.01 16.16 4.28
C GLY A 59 -3.80 16.28 5.23
N VAL A 60 -3.93 15.84 6.48
CA VAL A 60 -2.84 15.84 7.46
C VAL A 60 -2.07 14.51 7.39
N PRO A 61 -0.75 14.54 7.12
CA PRO A 61 0.03 13.30 7.08
C PRO A 61 0.27 12.73 8.48
N HIS A 62 0.24 11.41 8.59
CA HIS A 62 0.46 10.63 9.80
C HIS A 62 1.47 9.50 9.54
N GLY A 63 2.75 9.89 9.53
CA GLY A 63 3.89 9.03 9.22
C GLY A 63 4.47 9.28 7.82
N GLU A 64 5.56 8.58 7.52
CA GLU A 64 6.25 8.64 6.23
C GLU A 64 6.65 7.23 5.77
N ARG A 65 6.68 7.02 4.46
CA ARG A 65 7.17 5.79 3.82
C ARG A 65 8.32 6.13 2.90
N ILE A 66 9.48 5.52 3.14
CA ILE A 66 10.68 5.70 2.32
C ILE A 66 10.75 4.59 1.28
N THR A 67 10.95 4.93 0.00
CA THR A 67 11.17 3.93 -1.06
C THR A 67 12.59 3.37 -0.99
N PRO A 68 12.89 2.21 -1.62
CA PRO A 68 14.26 1.70 -1.71
C PRO A 68 15.26 2.70 -2.31
N GLU A 69 14.80 3.62 -3.14
CA GLU A 69 15.59 4.71 -3.74
C GLU A 69 15.80 5.91 -2.80
N GLY A 70 15.28 5.85 -1.57
CA GLY A 70 15.43 6.89 -0.55
C GLY A 70 14.42 8.03 -0.64
N GLN A 71 13.36 7.91 -1.46
CA GLN A 71 12.34 8.95 -1.57
C GLN A 71 11.31 8.82 -0.43
N SER A 72 11.13 9.88 0.36
CA SER A 72 10.08 9.92 1.39
C SER A 72 8.73 10.35 0.82
N PHE A 73 7.68 9.61 1.17
CA PHE A 73 6.28 9.92 0.88
C PHE A 73 5.49 10.06 2.18
N PRO A 74 4.71 11.14 2.36
CA PRO A 74 3.79 11.25 3.48
C PRO A 74 2.71 10.16 3.41
N VAL A 75 2.41 9.55 4.55
CA VAL A 75 1.31 8.60 4.72
C VAL A 75 0.08 9.36 5.19
N PHE A 76 -1.08 9.12 4.57
CA PHE A 76 -2.35 9.71 4.99
C PHE A 76 -3.28 8.61 5.48
N ASP A 77 -4.05 8.88 6.54
CA ASP A 77 -5.01 7.90 7.05
C ASP A 77 -6.30 7.95 6.23
N GLU A 78 -6.84 6.78 5.89
CA GLU A 78 -8.15 6.71 5.27
C GLU A 78 -9.23 7.23 6.21
N ILE A 79 -10.22 7.90 5.64
CA ILE A 79 -11.45 8.32 6.31
C ILE A 79 -12.56 7.32 5.99
N GLU A 80 -12.75 7.02 4.69
CA GLU A 80 -13.78 6.09 4.22
C GLU A 80 -13.50 5.57 2.80
N LEU A 81 -14.25 4.53 2.42
CA LEU A 81 -14.31 4.05 1.03
C LEU A 81 -15.18 5.00 0.20
N TRP A 82 -14.57 5.63 -0.80
CA TRP A 82 -15.28 6.51 -1.72
C TRP A 82 -15.94 5.74 -2.88
N ALA A 83 -15.21 4.82 -3.50
CA ALA A 83 -15.75 3.99 -4.59
C ALA A 83 -15.21 2.56 -4.51
N PRO A 84 -16.09 1.54 -4.58
CA PRO A 84 -15.68 0.15 -4.57
C PRO A 84 -15.00 -0.24 -5.89
N SER A 85 -14.10 -1.22 -5.81
CA SER A 85 -13.51 -1.85 -6.98
C SER A 85 -14.50 -2.86 -7.59
N PRO A 86 -14.68 -2.90 -8.92
CA PRO A 86 -15.43 -3.96 -9.57
C PRO A 86 -14.66 -5.28 -9.61
N VAL A 87 -13.38 -5.27 -9.22
CA VAL A 87 -12.49 -6.42 -9.29
C VAL A 87 -12.51 -7.19 -7.96
N PRO A 88 -12.93 -8.47 -7.97
CA PRO A 88 -12.81 -9.32 -6.79
C PRO A 88 -11.34 -9.58 -6.43
N THR A 89 -11.11 -9.87 -5.15
CA THR A 89 -9.77 -10.15 -4.60
C THR A 89 -9.74 -11.59 -4.11
N TRP A 90 -8.70 -12.33 -4.49
CA TRP A 90 -8.49 -13.71 -4.09
C TRP A 90 -7.12 -13.87 -3.44
N VAL A 91 -7.02 -14.83 -2.54
CA VAL A 91 -5.76 -15.25 -1.94
C VAL A 91 -5.49 -16.68 -2.35
N VAL A 92 -4.28 -16.92 -2.85
CA VAL A 92 -3.82 -18.26 -3.23
C VAL A 92 -2.51 -18.54 -2.52
N LEU A 93 -2.37 -19.76 -2.01
CA LEU A 93 -1.09 -20.29 -1.56
C LEU A 93 -0.61 -21.23 -2.67
N LEU A 94 0.59 -20.97 -3.16
CA LEU A 94 1.21 -21.76 -4.22
C LEU A 94 2.69 -21.99 -3.89
N ASP A 95 3.25 -23.03 -4.48
CA ASP A 95 4.68 -23.33 -4.43
C ASP A 95 5.26 -23.00 -5.81
N ALA A 96 6.10 -21.97 -5.88
CA ALA A 96 6.79 -21.57 -7.10
C ALA A 96 8.18 -22.19 -7.09
N ALA A 97 8.57 -22.87 -8.17
CA ALA A 97 9.88 -23.51 -8.24
C ALA A 97 11.03 -22.49 -8.23
N THR A 98 10.77 -21.29 -8.74
CA THR A 98 11.71 -20.17 -8.78
C THR A 98 10.99 -18.83 -8.58
N GLU A 99 11.74 -17.77 -8.25
CA GLU A 99 11.22 -16.39 -8.22
C GLU A 99 10.72 -15.94 -9.61
N ASP A 100 11.38 -16.36 -10.70
CA ASP A 100 10.95 -16.07 -12.07
C ASP A 100 9.54 -16.63 -12.38
N ASP A 101 9.19 -17.80 -11.83
CA ASP A 101 7.85 -18.40 -12.01
C ASP A 101 6.77 -17.59 -11.27
N ARG A 102 7.10 -17.04 -10.09
CA ARG A 102 6.25 -16.12 -9.34
C ARG A 102 6.05 -14.81 -10.12
N ASP A 103 7.14 -14.19 -10.58
CA ASP A 103 7.08 -12.94 -11.35
C ASP A 103 6.29 -13.11 -12.66
N ALA A 104 6.40 -14.28 -13.30
CA ALA A 104 5.61 -14.62 -14.48
C ALA A 104 4.10 -14.67 -14.18
N LEU A 105 3.69 -15.15 -13.00
CA LEU A 105 2.29 -15.14 -12.56
C LEU A 105 1.79 -13.71 -12.33
N GLU A 106 2.57 -12.88 -11.64
CA GLU A 106 2.21 -11.47 -11.41
C GLU A 106 2.04 -10.73 -12.74
N LYS A 107 2.95 -10.98 -13.69
CA LYS A 107 2.86 -10.44 -15.04
C LYS A 107 1.61 -10.93 -15.80
N LEU A 108 1.27 -12.22 -15.71
CA LEU A 108 0.06 -12.76 -16.35
C LEU A 108 -1.22 -12.09 -15.80
N ALA A 109 -1.28 -11.82 -14.50
CA ALA A 109 -2.39 -11.08 -13.91
C ALA A 109 -2.47 -9.64 -14.46
N SER A 110 -1.32 -8.95 -14.50
CA SER A 110 -1.21 -7.59 -15.04
C SER A 110 -1.62 -7.51 -16.52
N ASP A 111 -1.12 -8.42 -17.35
CA ASP A 111 -1.46 -8.51 -18.78
C ASP A 111 -2.96 -8.79 -19.00
N ALA A 112 -3.63 -9.43 -18.03
CA ALA A 112 -5.07 -9.67 -18.01
C ALA A 112 -5.89 -8.52 -17.39
N GLY A 113 -5.26 -7.43 -16.95
CA GLY A 113 -5.91 -6.26 -16.35
C GLY A 113 -6.25 -6.40 -14.87
N TYR A 114 -5.59 -7.32 -14.17
CA TYR A 114 -5.69 -7.53 -12.72
C TYR A 114 -4.39 -7.14 -12.02
N ALA A 115 -4.41 -7.07 -10.71
CA ALA A 115 -3.21 -7.00 -9.89
C ALA A 115 -2.99 -8.31 -9.14
N ALA A 116 -1.72 -8.67 -8.98
CA ALA A 116 -1.25 -9.73 -8.12
C ALA A 116 -0.02 -9.21 -7.38
N GLU A 117 0.11 -9.58 -6.12
CA GLU A 117 1.21 -9.19 -5.26
C GLU A 117 1.52 -10.37 -4.35
N ASP A 118 2.78 -10.77 -4.26
CA ASP A 118 3.22 -11.73 -3.25
C ASP A 118 3.79 -11.03 -2.02
N TRP A 119 3.04 -11.22 -0.94
CA TRP A 119 3.23 -10.63 0.38
C TRP A 119 4.43 -11.17 1.16
N THR A 120 5.02 -12.29 0.75
CA THR A 120 6.22 -12.83 1.42
C THR A 120 7.42 -11.89 1.34
N SER A 121 7.46 -11.03 0.30
CA SER A 121 8.52 -10.04 0.11
C SER A 121 8.03 -8.59 0.14
N SER A 122 6.73 -8.33 -0.07
CA SER A 122 6.21 -6.97 -0.17
C SER A 122 5.71 -6.37 1.15
N VAL A 123 5.42 -7.21 2.15
CA VAL A 123 4.87 -6.78 3.45
C VAL A 123 5.99 -6.61 4.48
N ARG A 124 5.97 -5.48 5.17
CA ARG A 124 6.80 -5.23 6.36
C ARG A 124 5.90 -4.97 7.56
N LEU A 125 6.14 -5.67 8.66
CA LEU A 125 5.40 -5.47 9.91
C LEU A 125 6.06 -4.38 10.74
N LEU A 126 5.31 -3.33 11.06
CA LEU A 126 5.76 -2.23 11.90
C LEU A 126 4.80 -2.09 13.09
N CYS A 127 5.33 -1.77 14.27
CA CYS A 127 4.46 -1.34 15.37
C CYS A 127 3.78 -0.01 15.02
N ARG A 128 2.66 0.29 15.70
CA ARG A 128 1.91 1.54 15.51
C ARG A 128 2.79 2.79 15.59
N SER A 129 3.61 2.89 16.64
CA SER A 129 4.48 4.05 16.84
C SER A 129 5.49 4.22 15.71
N CYS A 130 6.11 3.15 15.21
CA CYS A 130 7.05 3.23 14.10
C CYS A 130 6.32 3.66 12.82
N SER A 131 5.17 3.05 12.54
CA SER A 131 4.35 3.36 11.37
C SER A 131 3.81 4.80 11.35
N GLU A 132 3.49 5.39 12.50
CA GLU A 132 2.96 6.77 12.63
C GLU A 132 4.05 7.84 12.75
N SER A 133 5.28 7.43 13.05
CA SER A 133 6.40 8.34 13.23
C SER A 133 7.05 8.75 11.91
N ARG A 134 7.79 9.86 11.95
CA ARG A 134 8.80 10.22 10.93
C ARG A 134 10.17 9.58 11.22
N MET A 135 10.23 8.49 12.00
CA MET A 135 11.53 7.89 12.28
C MET A 135 12.10 7.33 10.98
N GLU A 136 13.38 7.58 10.75
CA GLU A 136 14.16 6.95 9.69
C GLU A 136 14.06 5.44 9.89
N SER A 137 13.25 4.76 9.10
CA SER A 137 13.14 3.31 9.15
C SER A 137 14.46 2.76 8.59
N ASP A 138 15.31 2.24 9.48
CA ASP A 138 16.66 1.79 9.13
C ASP A 138 16.57 0.83 7.95
N ALA A 139 17.13 1.26 6.82
CA ALA A 139 17.14 0.51 5.58
C ALA A 139 18.27 -0.51 5.68
N GLY A 140 18.05 -1.59 6.44
CA GLY A 140 18.78 -2.84 6.35
C GLY A 140 20.29 -2.74 6.13
N ASP A 141 21.02 -1.98 6.94
CA ASP A 141 22.47 -2.15 7.08
C ASP A 141 22.72 -2.67 8.51
N GLY A 142 23.20 -3.92 8.60
CA GLY A 142 23.26 -4.67 9.85
C GLY A 142 24.07 -3.95 10.93
N GLU A 143 23.42 -3.58 12.03
CA GLU A 143 23.89 -3.81 13.42
C GLU A 143 22.89 -3.24 14.48
N ARG A 144 21.74 -2.69 14.08
CA ARG A 144 20.69 -2.25 15.01
C ARG A 144 19.34 -2.82 14.59
N ALA A 145 19.02 -4.00 15.10
CA ALA A 145 17.63 -4.46 15.10
C ALA A 145 16.79 -3.38 15.81
N ASP A 146 15.81 -2.80 15.11
CA ASP A 146 14.77 -2.02 15.79
C ASP A 146 14.12 -2.98 16.80
N PRO A 147 14.17 -2.67 18.12
CA PRO A 147 13.60 -3.55 19.14
C PRO A 147 12.09 -3.78 19.00
N HIS A 148 11.45 -3.10 18.04
CA HIS A 148 10.04 -3.22 17.68
C HIS A 148 9.79 -3.82 16.29
N ASP A 149 10.84 -4.29 15.60
CA ASP A 149 10.72 -5.06 14.36
C ASP A 149 10.37 -6.53 14.68
N HIS A 150 9.17 -6.94 14.31
CA HIS A 150 8.66 -8.30 14.49
C HIS A 150 8.54 -9.05 13.15
N SER A 151 9.35 -8.67 12.15
CA SER A 151 9.33 -9.29 10.82
C SER A 151 9.82 -10.74 10.78
N GLU A 152 10.31 -11.32 11.89
CA GLU A 152 10.67 -12.74 11.96
C GLU A 152 9.47 -13.61 12.36
N PRO A 153 9.06 -14.58 11.53
CA PRO A 153 8.09 -15.60 11.93
C PRO A 153 8.74 -16.57 12.93
N GLY A 154 8.04 -16.84 14.03
CA GLY A 154 8.37 -17.91 14.98
C GLY A 154 8.04 -19.30 14.48
#